data_AF-A0A7S3V6A1-F1
#
_entry.id   AF-A0A7S3V6A1-F1
#
_cell.length_a   1.000
_cell.length_b   1.000
_cell.length_c   1.000
_cell.angle_alpha   90.00
_cell.angle_beta   90.00
_cell.angle_gamma   90.00
#
_symmetry.space_group_name_H-M   'P 1'
#
loop_
_entity.id
_entity.type
_entity.pdbx_description
1 polymer ?
#
loop_
_entity_poly.entity_id
_entity_poly.type
_entity_poly.pdbx_seq_one_letter_code
_entity_poly.pdbx_strand_id
1 'polypeptide(L)'
;MDAAVQKMEEAMRKSKSTAARIMQPHNPGSETDESIETVQVTYQNYCHDDGHSYYVPNQYDLPQKTRMLPAFRLWINGDAMNEKTITNRSAAIIKEPVRPFLLWNKDQIPKRLWNKFKSGWLKVLSTMMEAEGLNAVKMAILNGEQSHVDEREMNLLFDEGMKYLLARHEFIAKNKTFLQWTVTTWSHKINYISVLKNGTLHVITFPMTGVSERQCS
;
A
#
# COMPACT_ATOMS: atom_id res chain seq x y z
N MET A 1 -5.58 -27.46 -18.76
CA MET A 1 -6.01 -26.47 -17.74
C MET A 1 -5.26 -26.78 -16.46
N ASP A 2 -4.57 -25.78 -15.93
CA ASP A 2 -3.43 -25.91 -15.04
C ASP A 2 -3.83 -26.31 -13.60
N ALA A 3 -3.07 -27.23 -12.99
CA ALA A 3 -3.33 -27.75 -11.64
C ALA A 3 -3.25 -26.68 -10.54
N ALA A 4 -2.72 -25.50 -10.86
CA ALA A 4 -2.70 -24.33 -10.00
C ALA A 4 -4.08 -23.63 -9.89
N VAL A 5 -4.91 -23.66 -10.93
CA VAL A 5 -6.24 -23.02 -10.92
C VAL A 5 -7.24 -23.88 -10.14
N GLN A 6 -7.18 -25.20 -10.30
CA GLN A 6 -8.02 -26.14 -9.54
C GLN A 6 -7.77 -26.09 -8.03
N LYS A 7 -6.52 -25.93 -7.58
CA LYS A 7 -6.20 -25.80 -6.15
C LYS A 7 -6.70 -24.49 -5.52
N MET A 8 -6.84 -23.43 -6.32
CA MET A 8 -7.39 -22.15 -5.85
C MET A 8 -8.93 -22.23 -5.72
N GLU A 9 -9.62 -22.89 -6.66
CA GLU A 9 -11.07 -23.10 -6.57
C GLU A 9 -11.49 -24.05 -5.44
N GLU A 10 -10.70 -25.09 -5.18
CA GLU A 10 -10.99 -26.08 -4.13
C GLU A 10 -10.82 -25.49 -2.72
N ALA A 11 -9.88 -24.57 -2.53
CA ALA A 11 -9.70 -23.81 -1.28
C ALA A 11 -10.86 -22.82 -1.02
N MET A 12 -11.42 -22.22 -2.07
CA MET A 12 -12.55 -21.29 -1.95
C MET A 12 -13.89 -22.01 -1.70
N ARG A 13 -14.03 -23.26 -2.16
CA ARG A 13 -15.27 -24.04 -1.99
C ARG A 13 -15.40 -24.66 -0.59
N LYS A 14 -14.27 -25.04 0.03
CA LYS A 14 -14.24 -25.63 1.38
C LYS A 14 -14.60 -24.62 2.49
N SER A 15 -14.50 -23.32 2.23
CA SER A 15 -14.89 -22.26 3.16
C SER A 15 -16.40 -21.97 3.17
N LYS A 16 -17.19 -22.49 2.21
CA LYS A 16 -18.64 -22.18 2.10
C LYS A 16 -19.56 -23.23 2.75
N SER A 17 -19.03 -24.27 3.40
CA SER A 17 -19.81 -25.45 3.84
C SER A 17 -19.85 -25.66 5.37
N THR A 18 -19.67 -24.61 6.19
CA THR A 18 -19.79 -24.72 7.66
C THR A 18 -20.78 -23.71 8.25
N ALA A 19 -21.93 -23.55 7.61
CA ALA A 19 -23.05 -22.83 8.20
C ALA A 19 -24.38 -23.33 7.64
N ALA A 20 -24.70 -24.60 7.88
CA ALA A 20 -26.04 -25.12 7.66
C ALA A 20 -26.38 -26.15 8.74
N ARG A 21 -26.99 -25.68 9.84
CA ARG A 21 -27.85 -26.53 10.68
C ARG A 21 -28.80 -25.71 11.58
N ILE A 22 -30.08 -25.63 11.18
CA ILE A 22 -31.33 -25.84 11.97
C ILE A 22 -31.69 -24.78 13.05
N MET A 23 -32.88 -24.20 13.24
CA MET A 23 -34.24 -24.20 12.63
C MET A 23 -35.09 -23.05 13.28
N GLN A 24 -35.82 -22.26 12.46
CA GLN A 24 -37.18 -21.61 12.63
C GLN A 24 -37.55 -20.71 13.86
N PRO A 25 -38.69 -19.95 13.86
CA PRO A 25 -39.02 -18.75 13.05
C PRO A 25 -39.64 -17.56 13.87
N HIS A 26 -39.80 -16.38 13.22
CA HIS A 26 -40.68 -15.23 13.58
C HIS A 26 -40.47 -14.43 14.90
N ASN A 27 -40.08 -13.15 14.79
CA ASN A 27 -40.95 -11.98 14.99
C ASN A 27 -40.26 -10.66 14.53
N PRO A 28 -41.00 -9.61 14.10
CA PRO A 28 -40.46 -8.40 13.48
C PRO A 28 -40.22 -7.29 14.51
N GLY A 29 -39.25 -6.42 14.23
CA GLY A 29 -39.08 -5.15 14.93
C GLY A 29 -37.78 -5.06 15.72
N SER A 30 -36.76 -4.48 15.08
CA SER A 30 -36.01 -3.37 15.65
C SER A 30 -35.03 -2.92 14.58
N GLU A 31 -35.38 -1.83 13.90
CA GLU A 31 -34.41 -1.03 13.16
C GLU A 31 -33.41 -0.47 14.18
N THR A 32 -32.31 -1.18 14.41
CA THR A 32 -31.10 -0.55 14.91
C THR A 32 -30.37 -0.01 13.69
N ASP A 33 -30.71 1.22 13.38
CA ASP A 33 -29.96 2.10 12.48
C ASP A 33 -28.56 2.28 13.11
N GLU A 34 -27.65 1.35 12.82
CA GLU A 34 -26.21 1.56 13.05
C GLU A 34 -25.76 2.62 12.05
N SER A 35 -26.02 3.87 12.41
CA SER A 35 -25.36 5.03 11.81
C SER A 35 -23.85 4.82 11.98
N ILE A 36 -23.19 4.41 10.90
CA ILE A 36 -21.74 4.36 10.82
C ILE A 36 -21.29 5.82 10.90
N GLU A 37 -20.95 6.27 12.11
CA GLU A 37 -20.32 7.58 12.31
C GLU A 37 -19.04 7.61 11.48
N THR A 38 -19.07 8.39 10.40
CA THR A 38 -17.88 8.69 9.60
C THR A 38 -16.96 9.54 10.46
N VAL A 39 -15.96 8.91 11.07
CA VAL A 39 -14.95 9.61 11.88
C VAL A 39 -14.15 10.55 10.97
N GLN A 40 -14.53 11.83 10.94
CA GLN A 40 -13.75 12.86 10.25
C GLN A 40 -12.45 13.12 11.03
N VAL A 41 -11.34 12.58 10.50
CA VAL A 41 -10.01 12.84 11.04
C VAL A 41 -9.57 14.24 10.60
N THR A 42 -9.41 15.14 11.56
CA THR A 42 -8.84 16.48 11.28
C THR A 42 -7.32 16.40 11.40
N TYR A 43 -6.61 16.73 10.32
CA TYR A 43 -5.16 16.79 10.31
C TYR A 43 -4.65 18.20 10.58
N GLN A 44 -3.62 18.30 11.42
CA GLN A 44 -2.94 19.55 11.73
C GLN A 44 -1.49 19.52 11.23
N ASN A 45 -0.84 20.69 11.26
CA ASN A 45 0.61 20.76 11.13
C ASN A 45 1.22 20.89 12.53
N TYR A 46 2.44 20.39 12.70
CA TYR A 46 3.16 20.32 13.96
C TYR A 46 4.39 21.22 13.90
N CYS A 47 4.49 22.15 14.84
CA CYS A 47 5.71 22.95 15.00
C CYS A 47 6.78 22.12 15.72
N HIS A 48 7.96 22.00 15.12
CA HIS A 48 9.11 21.30 15.69
C HIS A 48 10.09 22.30 16.34
N ASP A 49 11.04 21.76 17.10
CA ASP A 49 12.03 22.56 17.86
C ASP A 49 12.97 23.37 16.94
N ASP A 50 13.06 23.00 15.65
CA ASP A 50 13.79 23.73 14.60
C ASP A 50 12.99 24.91 14.02
N GLY A 51 11.81 25.22 14.57
CA GLY A 51 10.93 26.30 14.14
C GLY A 51 10.12 26.00 12.87
N HIS A 52 10.26 24.81 12.28
CA HIS A 52 9.53 24.43 11.07
C HIS A 52 8.18 23.78 11.40
N SER A 53 7.25 23.89 10.45
CA SER A 53 5.92 23.27 10.54
C SER A 53 5.86 22.06 9.61
N TYR A 54 5.63 20.87 10.17
CA TYR A 54 5.63 19.60 9.43
C TYR A 54 4.29 18.87 9.54
N TYR A 55 4.06 17.88 8.68
CA TYR A 55 2.88 17.00 8.67
C TYR A 55 2.93 15.87 9.70
N VAL A 56 4.03 15.77 10.42
CA VAL A 56 4.28 14.72 11.42
C VAL A 56 4.58 15.35 12.77
N PRO A 57 4.16 14.74 13.89
CA PRO A 57 4.53 15.18 15.22
C PRO A 57 6.05 15.15 15.45
N ASN A 58 6.51 15.90 16.44
CA ASN A 58 7.91 15.84 16.85
C ASN A 58 8.23 14.40 17.30
N GLN A 59 9.38 13.88 16.85
CA GLN A 59 9.86 12.51 17.11
C GLN A 59 9.07 11.36 16.44
N TYR A 60 8.11 11.64 15.56
CA TYR A 60 7.44 10.59 14.78
C TYR A 60 8.47 9.79 13.93
N ASP A 61 8.32 8.46 13.90
CA ASP A 61 9.13 7.57 13.06
C ASP A 61 8.24 6.57 12.32
N LEU A 62 8.73 6.05 11.20
CA LEU A 62 8.01 5.05 10.43
C LEU A 62 7.86 3.75 11.23
N PRO A 63 6.68 3.10 11.20
CA PRO A 63 6.50 1.80 11.83
C PRO A 63 7.53 0.78 11.30
N GLN A 64 8.12 0.01 12.21
CA GLN A 64 9.15 -0.96 11.84
C GLN A 64 8.53 -2.30 11.42
N LYS A 65 9.21 -2.99 10.49
CA LYS A 65 8.83 -4.32 10.01
C LYS A 65 7.40 -4.40 9.43
N THR A 66 6.88 -3.28 8.92
CA THR A 66 5.54 -3.16 8.35
C THR A 66 5.40 -4.01 7.09
N ARG A 67 4.37 -4.85 7.04
CA ARG A 67 3.97 -5.60 5.84
C ARG A 67 3.30 -4.69 4.81
N MET A 68 3.14 -5.16 3.58
CA MET A 68 2.63 -4.36 2.46
C MET A 68 1.24 -3.75 2.72
N LEU A 69 0.24 -4.54 3.13
CA LEU A 69 -1.11 -4.03 3.32
C LEU A 69 -1.20 -2.94 4.41
N PRO A 70 -0.65 -3.13 5.63
CA PRO A 70 -0.59 -2.05 6.62
C PRO A 70 0.18 -0.81 6.13
N ALA A 71 1.27 -0.99 5.36
CA ALA A 71 2.00 0.13 4.78
C ALA A 71 1.16 0.89 3.74
N PHE A 72 0.38 0.17 2.93
CA PHE A 72 -0.55 0.72 1.95
C PHE A 72 -1.71 1.45 2.62
N ARG A 73 -2.21 0.96 3.77
CA ARG A 73 -3.17 1.69 4.61
C ARG A 73 -2.62 3.03 5.07
N LEU A 74 -1.41 3.05 5.65
CA LEU A 74 -0.76 4.29 6.08
C LEU A 74 -0.49 5.25 4.90
N TRP A 75 -0.22 4.69 3.73
CA TRP A 75 -0.04 5.46 2.50
C TRP A 75 -1.29 6.26 2.11
N ILE A 76 -2.46 5.62 2.16
CA ILE A 76 -3.75 6.18 1.73
C ILE A 76 -4.45 6.96 2.86
N ASN A 77 -4.52 6.41 4.07
CA ASN A 77 -5.30 6.97 5.19
C ASN A 77 -4.43 7.70 6.23
N GLY A 78 -3.10 7.58 6.14
CA GLY A 78 -2.20 8.10 7.17
C GLY A 78 -2.25 7.29 8.46
N ASP A 79 -1.64 7.84 9.50
CA ASP A 79 -1.61 7.26 10.84
C ASP A 79 -2.63 7.97 11.74
N ALA A 80 -3.91 7.72 11.48
CA ALA A 80 -5.02 8.40 12.15
C ALA A 80 -5.10 8.09 13.66
N MET A 81 -4.50 6.99 14.09
CA MET A 81 -4.54 6.51 15.48
C MET A 81 -3.22 6.77 16.22
N ASN A 82 -2.31 7.58 15.65
CA ASN A 82 -1.09 7.95 16.33
C ASN A 82 -1.41 8.77 17.59
N GLU A 83 -0.85 8.34 18.72
CA GLU A 83 -1.14 8.87 20.05
C GLU A 83 0.15 8.99 20.87
N LYS A 84 0.20 10.02 21.72
CA LYS A 84 1.31 10.29 22.63
C LYS A 84 0.84 10.31 24.07
N THR A 85 1.43 9.48 24.89
CA THR A 85 1.22 9.50 26.34
C THR A 85 2.10 10.58 26.97
N ILE A 86 1.48 11.53 27.67
CA ILE A 86 2.17 12.55 28.47
C ILE A 86 2.07 12.17 29.93
N THR A 87 3.22 11.96 30.57
CA THR A 87 3.33 11.55 31.98
C THR A 87 3.64 12.73 32.90
N ASN A 88 3.03 13.89 32.65
CA ASN A 88 3.18 15.05 33.54
C ASN A 88 1.92 15.17 34.42
N ARG A 89 2.05 14.73 35.68
CA ARG A 89 1.06 14.79 36.78
C ARG A 89 -0.19 13.90 36.66
N SER A 90 -0.68 13.63 35.45
CA SER A 90 -1.71 12.62 35.16
C SER A 90 -1.38 12.00 33.81
N ALA A 91 -1.48 10.68 33.66
CA ALA A 91 -1.29 10.05 32.36
C ALA A 91 -2.41 10.53 31.42
N ALA A 92 -2.07 11.41 30.47
CA ALA A 92 -2.98 11.88 29.44
C ALA A 92 -2.54 11.34 28.08
N ILE A 93 -3.51 10.91 27.26
CA ILE A 93 -3.28 10.47 25.89
C ILE A 93 -3.67 11.62 24.98
N ILE A 94 -2.73 12.08 24.15
CA ILE A 94 -2.98 13.09 23.12
C ILE A 94 -2.98 12.42 21.76
N LYS A 95 -4.05 12.62 20.98
CA LYS A 95 -4.10 12.19 19.58
C LYS A 95 -3.25 13.13 18.73
N GLU A 96 -2.35 12.55 17.96
CA GLU A 96 -1.45 13.25 17.06
C GLU A 96 -1.51 12.62 15.66
N PRO A 97 -2.67 12.68 14.97
CA PRO A 97 -2.88 11.96 13.71
C PRO A 97 -1.95 12.44 12.60
N VAL A 98 -1.41 11.50 11.83
CA VAL A 98 -0.50 11.80 10.73
C VAL A 98 -1.23 11.69 9.41
N ARG A 99 -1.07 12.71 8.55
CA ARG A 99 -1.65 12.76 7.19
C ARG A 99 -1.22 11.54 6.36
N PRO A 100 -2.02 11.16 5.33
CA PRO A 100 -1.63 10.15 4.36
C PRO A 100 -0.20 10.32 3.86
N PHE A 101 0.57 9.24 3.85
CA PHE A 101 1.98 9.32 3.44
C PHE A 101 2.11 9.66 1.95
N LEU A 102 1.06 9.42 1.16
CA LEU A 102 0.95 9.89 -0.22
C LEU A 102 1.13 11.41 -0.35
N LEU A 103 0.73 12.19 0.68
CA LEU A 103 0.85 13.64 0.67
C LEU A 103 2.24 14.14 1.06
N TRP A 104 3.14 13.27 1.53
CA TRP A 104 4.44 13.69 2.02
C TRP A 104 5.38 14.12 0.90
N ASN A 105 6.07 15.24 1.13
CA ASN A 105 7.22 15.65 0.34
C ASN A 105 8.41 16.02 1.24
N LYS A 106 9.56 16.30 0.61
CA LYS A 106 10.83 16.61 1.30
C LYS A 106 10.77 17.85 2.22
N ASP A 107 9.81 18.74 2.00
CA ASP A 107 9.68 20.03 2.69
C ASP A 107 8.63 19.95 3.81
N GLN A 108 7.74 18.95 3.77
CA GLN A 108 6.62 18.78 4.71
C GLN A 108 6.92 17.79 5.84
N ILE A 109 8.05 17.09 5.81
CA ILE A 109 8.48 16.22 6.92
C ILE A 109 9.99 16.37 7.20
N PRO A 110 10.48 16.06 8.41
CA PRO A 110 11.89 16.18 8.73
C PRO A 110 12.79 15.38 7.79
N LYS A 111 13.92 15.97 7.38
CA LYS A 111 14.88 15.39 6.42
C LYS A 111 15.30 13.95 6.74
N ARG A 112 15.52 13.63 8.02
CA ARG A 112 15.88 12.28 8.47
C ARG A 112 14.76 11.28 8.18
N LEU A 113 13.50 11.65 8.44
CA LEU A 113 12.33 10.84 8.19
C LEU A 113 12.11 10.68 6.67
N TRP A 114 12.23 11.78 5.92
CA TRP A 114 12.14 11.76 4.46
C TRP A 114 13.12 10.78 3.82
N ASN A 115 14.38 10.75 4.27
CA ASN A 115 15.36 9.81 3.72
C ASN A 115 14.96 8.34 3.95
N LYS A 116 14.48 7.99 5.15
CA LYS A 116 13.98 6.64 5.47
C LYS A 116 12.76 6.28 4.62
N PHE A 117 11.82 7.20 4.50
CA PHE A 117 10.60 7.03 3.72
C PHE A 117 10.91 6.82 2.24
N LYS A 118 11.74 7.69 1.66
CA LYS A 118 12.17 7.63 0.26
C LYS A 118 12.85 6.30 -0.07
N SER A 119 13.75 5.82 0.79
CA SER A 119 14.49 4.57 0.52
C SER A 119 13.67 3.30 0.78
N GLY A 120 12.78 3.34 1.77
CA GLY A 120 12.12 2.13 2.28
C GLY A 120 10.66 1.94 1.85
N TRP A 121 9.94 3.00 1.53
CA TRP A 121 8.48 2.97 1.37
C TRP A 121 8.03 3.56 0.04
N LEU A 122 8.55 4.75 -0.28
CA LEU A 122 8.07 5.57 -1.38
C LEU A 122 8.00 4.81 -2.71
N LYS A 123 9.08 4.10 -3.06
CA LYS A 123 9.20 3.47 -4.38
C LYS A 123 8.12 2.41 -4.63
N VAL A 124 7.96 1.45 -3.71
CA VAL A 124 7.01 0.35 -3.91
C VAL A 124 5.56 0.85 -3.86
N LEU A 125 5.24 1.73 -2.91
CA LEU A 125 3.88 2.23 -2.72
C LEU A 125 3.45 3.16 -3.86
N SER A 126 4.36 4.00 -4.36
CA SER A 126 4.09 4.81 -5.56
C SER A 126 3.82 3.94 -6.78
N THR A 127 4.58 2.85 -6.95
CA THR A 127 4.38 1.91 -8.06
C THR A 127 3.01 1.24 -8.00
N MET A 128 2.54 0.85 -6.81
CA MET A 128 1.19 0.29 -6.66
C MET A 128 0.11 1.29 -7.09
N MET A 129 0.28 2.57 -6.76
CA MET A 129 -0.69 3.63 -7.12
C MET A 129 -0.71 3.98 -8.61
N GLU A 130 0.18 3.42 -9.43
CA GLU A 130 0.12 3.53 -10.89
C GLU A 130 -0.83 2.52 -11.53
N ALA A 131 -1.40 1.59 -10.75
CA ALA A 131 -2.39 0.65 -11.25
C ALA A 131 -3.62 1.38 -11.81
N GLU A 132 -4.19 0.82 -12.88
CA GLU A 132 -5.44 1.31 -13.45
C GLU A 132 -6.55 1.28 -12.39
N GLY A 133 -7.36 2.34 -12.31
CA GLY A 133 -8.39 2.51 -11.28
C GLY A 133 -7.92 3.17 -9.97
N LEU A 134 -6.62 3.09 -9.62
CA LEU A 134 -6.10 3.74 -8.40
C LEU A 134 -5.79 5.24 -8.60
N ASN A 135 -5.71 5.69 -9.85
CA ASN A 135 -5.43 7.11 -10.14
C ASN A 135 -6.56 8.04 -9.66
N ALA A 136 -7.82 7.60 -9.74
CA ALA A 136 -8.95 8.40 -9.24
C ALA A 136 -8.84 8.64 -7.73
N VAL A 137 -8.59 7.58 -6.96
CA VAL A 137 -8.37 7.63 -5.51
C VAL A 137 -7.17 8.51 -5.18
N LYS A 138 -6.05 8.34 -5.91
CA LYS A 138 -4.85 9.19 -5.74
C LYS A 138 -5.18 10.67 -5.90
N MET A 139 -5.91 11.05 -6.94
CA MET A 139 -6.26 12.44 -7.22
C MET A 139 -7.25 12.99 -6.19
N ALA A 140 -8.24 12.19 -5.78
CA ALA A 140 -9.20 12.57 -4.74
C ALA A 140 -8.49 12.89 -3.40
N ILE A 141 -7.49 12.09 -3.02
CA ILE A 141 -6.68 12.34 -1.82
C ILE A 141 -5.83 13.61 -1.97
N LEU A 142 -5.18 13.80 -3.14
CA LEU A 142 -4.35 14.98 -3.40
C LEU A 142 -5.15 16.28 -3.42
N ASN A 143 -6.40 16.23 -3.89
CA ASN A 143 -7.33 17.36 -3.92
C ASN A 143 -8.03 17.60 -2.57
N GLY A 144 -7.88 16.68 -1.61
CA GLY A 144 -8.58 16.75 -0.32
C GLY A 144 -10.06 16.39 -0.39
N GLU A 145 -10.51 15.77 -1.49
CA GLU A 145 -11.89 15.30 -1.68
C GLU A 145 -12.16 14.01 -0.89
N GLN A 146 -11.11 13.22 -0.63
CA GLN A 146 -11.21 11.96 0.11
C GLN A 146 -10.30 11.97 1.34
N SER A 147 -10.91 11.90 2.52
CA SER A 147 -10.19 11.88 3.81
C SER A 147 -9.92 10.46 4.32
N HIS A 148 -10.70 9.48 3.89
CA HIS A 148 -10.62 8.11 4.38
C HIS A 148 -11.16 7.10 3.36
N VAL A 149 -10.49 5.95 3.26
CA VAL A 149 -10.91 4.75 2.53
C VAL A 149 -11.21 3.67 3.55
N ASP A 150 -12.41 3.07 3.50
CA ASP A 150 -12.79 1.99 4.41
C ASP A 150 -12.02 0.69 4.13
N GLU A 151 -12.08 -0.25 5.07
CA GLU A 151 -11.29 -1.48 5.00
C GLU A 151 -11.67 -2.40 3.82
N ARG A 152 -12.93 -2.41 3.39
CA ARG A 152 -13.36 -3.23 2.26
C ARG A 152 -12.82 -2.68 0.97
N GLU A 153 -12.97 -1.37 0.75
CA GLU A 153 -12.41 -0.68 -0.41
C GLU A 153 -10.89 -0.76 -0.42
N MET A 154 -10.24 -0.59 0.73
CA MET A 154 -8.79 -0.70 0.89
C MET A 154 -8.23 -2.03 0.40
N ASN A 155 -8.90 -3.15 0.73
CA ASN A 155 -8.45 -4.48 0.29
C ASN A 155 -8.56 -4.62 -1.23
N LEU A 156 -9.62 -4.10 -1.86
CA LEU A 156 -9.77 -4.11 -3.32
C LEU A 156 -8.67 -3.29 -4.00
N LEU A 157 -8.41 -2.07 -3.50
CA LEU A 157 -7.35 -1.21 -4.02
C LEU A 157 -5.96 -1.85 -3.83
N PHE A 158 -5.75 -2.50 -2.69
CA PHE A 158 -4.52 -3.21 -2.40
C PHE A 158 -4.29 -4.37 -3.37
N ASP A 159 -5.31 -5.18 -3.65
CA ASP A 159 -5.21 -6.31 -4.55
C ASP A 159 -4.87 -5.86 -5.99
N GLU A 160 -5.52 -4.81 -6.48
CA GLU A 160 -5.19 -4.23 -7.80
C GLU A 160 -3.78 -3.63 -7.84
N GLY A 161 -3.40 -2.88 -6.81
CA GLY A 161 -2.04 -2.34 -6.67
C GLY A 161 -0.97 -3.45 -6.63
N MET A 162 -1.24 -4.54 -5.90
CA MET A 162 -0.33 -5.68 -5.80
C MET A 162 -0.22 -6.45 -7.12
N LYS A 163 -1.34 -6.65 -7.82
CA LYS A 163 -1.37 -7.28 -9.14
C LYS A 163 -0.54 -6.49 -10.13
N TYR A 164 -0.70 -5.17 -10.18
CA TYR A 164 0.12 -4.30 -11.02
C TYR A 164 1.60 -4.35 -10.65
N LEU A 165 1.92 -4.29 -9.35
CA LEU A 165 3.29 -4.37 -8.85
C LEU A 165 3.98 -5.68 -9.25
N LEU A 166 3.27 -6.81 -9.12
CA LEU A 166 3.76 -8.15 -9.49
C LEU A 166 3.94 -8.29 -11.00
N ALA A 167 3.02 -7.75 -11.81
CA ALA A 167 3.15 -7.75 -13.27
C ALA A 167 4.40 -6.98 -13.74
N ARG A 168 4.77 -5.89 -13.05
CA ARG A 168 6.01 -5.14 -13.35
C ARG A 168 7.28 -5.82 -12.84
N HIS A 169 7.16 -6.72 -11.87
CA HIS A 169 8.28 -7.36 -11.19
C HIS A 169 8.09 -8.88 -11.13
N GLU A 170 7.77 -9.51 -12.27
CA GLU A 170 7.39 -10.93 -12.34
C GLU A 170 8.45 -11.88 -11.75
N PHE A 171 9.74 -11.49 -11.80
CA PHE A 171 10.82 -12.25 -11.17
C PHE A 171 10.65 -12.43 -9.65
N ILE A 172 9.93 -11.52 -8.98
CA ILE A 172 9.60 -11.63 -7.55
C ILE A 172 8.55 -12.70 -7.32
N ALA A 173 7.60 -12.91 -8.25
CA ALA A 173 6.55 -13.92 -8.12
C ALA A 173 7.12 -15.35 -8.01
N LYS A 174 8.35 -15.58 -8.51
CA LYS A 174 9.08 -16.85 -8.34
C LYS A 174 9.42 -17.14 -6.87
N ASN A 175 9.48 -16.12 -6.01
CA ASN A 175 9.76 -16.28 -4.60
C ASN A 175 8.47 -16.32 -3.78
N LYS A 176 8.04 -17.53 -3.39
CA LYS A 176 6.81 -17.75 -2.61
C LYS A 176 6.76 -17.03 -1.25
N THR A 177 7.88 -16.49 -0.76
CA THR A 177 7.94 -15.77 0.52
C THR A 177 7.62 -14.29 0.41
N PHE A 178 7.39 -13.74 -0.79
CA PHE A 178 7.16 -12.30 -0.98
C PHE A 178 6.00 -11.75 -0.13
N LEU A 179 5.00 -12.60 0.17
CA LEU A 179 3.84 -12.25 0.99
C LEU A 179 4.23 -11.93 2.45
N GLN A 180 5.37 -12.43 2.92
CA GLN A 180 5.88 -12.18 4.27
C GLN A 180 6.84 -10.99 4.32
N TRP A 181 7.23 -10.44 3.16
CA TRP A 181 8.18 -9.35 3.10
C TRP A 181 7.60 -8.06 3.68
N THR A 182 8.48 -7.29 4.30
CA THR A 182 8.18 -5.93 4.73
C THR A 182 8.16 -4.98 3.52
N VAL A 183 7.52 -3.83 3.66
CA VAL A 183 7.54 -2.77 2.63
C VAL A 183 8.97 -2.33 2.29
N THR A 184 9.86 -2.30 3.28
CA THR A 184 11.28 -2.00 3.08
C THR A 184 12.01 -3.09 2.28
N THR A 185 11.71 -4.37 2.57
CA THR A 185 12.26 -5.50 1.80
C THR A 185 11.79 -5.41 0.36
N TRP A 186 10.51 -5.13 0.14
CA TRP A 186 9.95 -4.89 -1.19
C TRP A 186 10.67 -3.76 -1.92
N SER A 187 10.75 -2.57 -1.32
CA SER A 187 11.43 -1.40 -1.90
C SER A 187 12.88 -1.69 -2.29
N HIS A 188 13.60 -2.47 -1.48
CA HIS A 188 14.97 -2.90 -1.82
C HIS A 188 15.00 -3.90 -2.98
N LYS A 189 14.08 -4.87 -3.02
CA LYS A 189 14.03 -5.91 -4.06
C LYS A 189 13.64 -5.37 -5.44
N ILE A 190 12.81 -4.32 -5.50
CA ILE A 190 12.46 -3.64 -6.76
C ILE A 190 13.53 -2.64 -7.24
N ASN A 191 14.54 -2.31 -6.40
CA ASN A 191 15.60 -1.37 -6.76
C ASN A 191 16.77 -2.06 -7.49
N TYR A 192 16.49 -2.51 -8.72
CA TYR A 192 17.40 -2.64 -9.88
C TYR A 192 18.72 -3.45 -9.80
N ILE A 193 19.53 -3.44 -8.73
CA ILE A 193 20.75 -4.28 -8.66
C ILE A 193 20.39 -5.78 -8.56
N SER A 194 19.25 -6.10 -7.93
CA SER A 194 18.74 -7.48 -7.84
C SER A 194 18.02 -7.95 -9.13
N VAL A 195 17.59 -7.01 -9.98
CA VAL A 195 16.98 -7.26 -11.30
C VAL A 195 18.07 -7.51 -12.34
N LEU A 196 19.13 -6.70 -12.34
CA LEU A 196 20.30 -6.87 -13.21
C LEU A 196 21.08 -8.17 -12.94
N LYS A 197 21.22 -8.61 -11.67
CA LYS A 197 21.96 -9.84 -11.34
C LYS A 197 21.26 -11.15 -11.75
N ASN A 198 19.94 -11.13 -11.95
CA ASN A 198 19.12 -12.31 -12.29
C ASN A 198 18.38 -12.17 -13.64
N GLY A 199 18.55 -11.04 -14.33
CA GLY A 199 17.82 -10.65 -15.53
C GLY A 199 18.68 -10.55 -16.79
N THR A 200 19.80 -11.26 -16.86
CA THR A 200 20.51 -11.45 -18.13
C THR A 200 19.91 -12.63 -18.90
N LEU A 201 19.55 -12.34 -20.16
CA LEU A 201 19.12 -13.24 -21.25
C LEU A 201 17.63 -13.62 -21.23
N HIS A 202 16.79 -12.78 -21.84
CA HIS A 202 16.02 -13.18 -23.02
C HIS A 202 15.34 -11.97 -23.71
N VAL A 203 15.72 -11.77 -24.97
CA VAL A 203 14.96 -11.11 -26.06
C VAL A 203 14.79 -9.59 -25.97
N ILE A 204 15.76 -8.86 -26.53
CA ILE A 204 15.43 -7.84 -27.52
C ILE A 204 16.12 -8.27 -28.82
N THR A 205 15.41 -9.03 -29.64
CA THR A 205 15.72 -9.17 -31.05
C THR A 205 14.60 -8.49 -31.83
N PHE A 206 14.98 -7.94 -32.99
CA PHE A 206 14.19 -7.52 -34.17
C PHE A 206 14.09 -6.01 -34.44
N PRO A 207 14.04 -5.57 -35.72
CA PRO A 207 14.30 -6.28 -36.98
C PRO A 207 15.35 -5.58 -37.88
N MET A 208 15.69 -6.28 -38.97
CA MET A 208 16.59 -5.86 -40.05
C MET A 208 16.24 -4.50 -40.68
N THR A 209 17.28 -3.74 -41.03
CA THR A 209 17.29 -2.92 -42.25
C THR A 209 18.42 -3.40 -43.13
N GLY A 210 18.06 -3.88 -44.33
CA GLY A 210 18.97 -4.47 -45.28
C GLY A 210 20.01 -3.50 -45.82
N VAL A 211 21.16 -4.06 -46.17
CA VAL A 211 22.02 -3.50 -47.20
C VAL A 211 22.36 -4.65 -48.15
N SER A 212 22.05 -4.36 -49.41
CA SER A 212 22.31 -5.13 -50.61
C SER A 212 23.78 -5.49 -50.75
N GLU A 213 24.07 -6.78 -50.97
CA GLU A 213 25.26 -7.17 -51.73
C GLU A 213 24.82 -7.88 -53.01
N ARG A 214 25.15 -7.23 -54.12
CA ARG A 214 24.96 -7.74 -55.47
C ARG A 214 25.96 -8.87 -55.69
N GLN A 215 25.45 -10.01 -56.14
CA GLN A 215 26.25 -10.93 -56.93
C GLN A 215 26.46 -10.31 -58.33
N CYS A 216 27.71 -10.25 -58.78
CA CYS A 216 28.04 -10.26 -60.20
C CYS A 216 29.19 -11.25 -60.38
N SER A 217 29.02 -12.05 -61.43
CA SER A 217 29.85 -13.16 -61.91
C SER A 217 31.31 -12.80 -62.15
#